data_AF-A0A2M7BUA4-F1
#
_entry.id   AF-A0A2M7BUA4-F1
#
_cell.length_a   1.000
_cell.length_b   1.000
_cell.length_c   1.000
_cell.angle_alpha   90.00
_cell.angle_beta   90.00
_cell.angle_gamma   90.00
#
_symmetry.space_group_name_H-M   'P 1'
#
loop_
_entity.id
_entity.type
_entity.pdbx_description
1 polymer ?
#
loop_
_entity_poly.entity_id
_entity_poly.type
_entity_poly.pdbx_seq_one_letter_code
_entity_poly.pdbx_strand_id
1 'polypeptide(L)'
;MGWGYGMMFIGMTAPKGLLDLITPSLKKSLESYTISQGYVNACIQAQNKAAAGALEAGKILSETSDTIMDVWNSKLESEQRMSEKQSDATLGYSRLYNPETDEVYEITPEFYDYYQTHGNEFQMNYLEELPDDKWSYAPLNGAGYIR
;
A
#
# COMPACT_ATOMS: atom_id res chain seq x y z
N MET A 1 -18.24 8.52 -24.30
CA MET A 1 -18.64 7.10 -24.19
C MET A 1 -18.94 6.60 -25.59
N GLY A 2 -17.99 5.89 -26.22
CA GLY A 2 -18.12 5.43 -27.61
C GLY A 2 -18.94 4.15 -27.67
N TRP A 3 -20.05 4.16 -28.39
CA TRP A 3 -20.90 2.98 -28.60
C TRP A 3 -20.30 2.21 -29.78
N GLY A 4 -19.43 1.24 -29.49
CA GLY A 4 -18.92 0.32 -30.51
C GLY A 4 -19.93 -0.78 -30.78
N TYR A 5 -20.67 -0.69 -31.89
CA TYR A 5 -21.48 -1.80 -32.38
C TYR A 5 -20.58 -2.77 -33.16
N GLY A 6 -20.25 -3.90 -32.54
CA GLY A 6 -19.64 -5.01 -33.27
C GLY A 6 -20.69 -5.67 -34.17
N MET A 7 -20.52 -5.60 -35.48
CA MET A 7 -21.33 -6.36 -36.43
C MET A 7 -20.68 -7.72 -36.68
N MET A 8 -21.39 -8.80 -36.31
CA MET A 8 -21.03 -10.16 -36.65
C MET A 8 -21.60 -10.49 -38.03
N PHE A 9 -20.76 -10.88 -38.98
CA PHE A 9 -21.18 -11.41 -40.27
C PHE A 9 -21.19 -12.94 -40.21
N ILE A 10 -22.37 -13.55 -40.35
CA ILE A 10 -22.52 -14.99 -40.55
C ILE A 10 -22.87 -15.22 -42.01
N GLY A 11 -22.00 -15.94 -42.72
CA GLY A 11 -22.24 -16.39 -44.09
C GLY A 11 -22.61 -17.87 -44.11
N MET A 12 -23.65 -18.23 -44.88
CA MET A 12 -23.99 -19.62 -45.15
C MET A 12 -23.79 -19.91 -46.63
N THR A 13 -23.18 -21.05 -46.95
CA THR A 13 -22.98 -21.51 -48.33
C THR A 13 -23.72 -22.83 -48.52
N ALA A 14 -24.33 -23.00 -49.69
CA ALA A 14 -24.99 -24.25 -50.06
C ALA A 14 -24.80 -24.52 -51.58
N PRO A 15 -24.91 -25.78 -52.03
CA PRO A 15 -24.87 -26.14 -53.43
C PRO A 15 -25.86 -25.32 -54.27
N LYS A 16 -25.51 -25.06 -55.54
CA LYS A 16 -26.33 -24.25 -56.47
C LYS A 16 -27.79 -24.76 -56.49
N GLY A 17 -28.74 -23.90 -56.15
CA GLY A 17 -30.18 -24.19 -56.06
C GLY A 17 -30.66 -24.72 -54.71
N LEU A 18 -29.78 -25.27 -53.85
CA LEU A 18 -30.15 -25.68 -52.50
C LEU A 18 -30.31 -24.47 -51.57
N LEU A 19 -29.50 -23.42 -51.77
CA LEU A 19 -29.56 -22.20 -50.98
C LEU A 19 -30.96 -21.55 -51.08
N ASP A 20 -31.46 -21.39 -52.31
CA ASP A 20 -32.78 -20.81 -52.58
C ASP A 20 -33.92 -21.61 -51.94
N LEU A 21 -33.72 -22.93 -51.78
CA LEU A 21 -34.70 -23.83 -51.16
C LEU A 21 -34.75 -23.68 -49.63
N ILE A 22 -33.59 -23.48 -48.98
CA ILE A 22 -33.50 -23.42 -47.51
C ILE A 22 -33.66 -22.01 -46.95
N THR A 23 -33.35 -20.94 -47.72
CA THR A 23 -33.45 -19.54 -47.29
C THR A 23 -34.82 -19.17 -46.71
N PRO A 24 -35.98 -19.55 -47.29
CA PRO A 24 -37.28 -19.17 -46.76
C PRO A 24 -37.55 -19.74 -45.36
N SER A 25 -37.22 -21.03 -45.17
CA SER A 25 -37.36 -21.71 -43.87
C SER A 25 -36.42 -21.11 -42.83
N LEU A 26 -35.19 -20.78 -43.23
CA LEU A 26 -34.20 -20.17 -42.35
C LEU A 26 -34.59 -18.76 -41.93
N LYS A 27 -35.07 -17.94 -42.88
CA LYS A 27 -35.61 -16.60 -42.62
C LYS A 27 -36.77 -16.66 -41.63
N LYS A 28 -37.71 -17.59 -41.83
CA LYS A 28 -38.83 -17.80 -40.91
C LYS A 28 -38.40 -18.20 -39.49
N SER A 29 -37.35 -19.02 -39.37
CA SER A 29 -36.77 -19.40 -38.08
C SER A 29 -36.02 -18.26 -37.40
N LEU A 30 -35.39 -17.37 -38.18
CA LEU A 30 -34.73 -16.17 -37.65
C LEU A 30 -35.76 -15.11 -37.21
N GLU A 31 -36.81 -14.91 -38.00
CA GLU A 31 -37.91 -13.98 -37.70
C GLU A 31 -38.73 -14.41 -36.49
N SER A 32 -38.78 -15.71 -36.18
CA SER A 32 -39.47 -16.22 -34.98
C SER A 32 -38.62 -16.11 -33.70
N TYR A 33 -37.33 -15.79 -33.83
CA TYR A 33 -36.43 -15.65 -32.67
C TYR A 33 -36.65 -14.31 -31.99
N THR A 34 -37.33 -14.31 -30.85
CA THR A 34 -37.58 -13.09 -30.05
C THR A 34 -36.79 -13.17 -28.76
N ILE A 35 -35.87 -12.21 -28.53
CA ILE A 35 -35.19 -12.10 -27.24
C ILE A 35 -36.16 -11.44 -26.25
N SER A 36 -36.41 -12.10 -25.12
CA SER A 36 -37.27 -11.53 -24.08
C SER A 36 -36.54 -10.41 -23.34
N GLN A 37 -37.29 -9.38 -22.92
CA GLN A 37 -36.74 -8.31 -22.08
C GLN A 37 -36.18 -8.88 -20.76
N GLY A 38 -36.76 -9.96 -20.24
CA GLY A 38 -36.27 -10.66 -19.06
C GLY A 38 -34.86 -11.23 -19.25
N TYR A 39 -34.56 -11.81 -20.42
CA TYR A 39 -33.23 -12.31 -20.74
C TYR A 39 -32.19 -11.16 -20.80
N VAL A 40 -32.52 -10.05 -21.48
CA VAL A 40 -31.65 -8.87 -21.55
C VAL A 40 -31.38 -8.31 -20.15
N ASN A 41 -32.42 -8.16 -19.32
CA ASN A 41 -32.28 -7.65 -17.96
C ASN A 41 -31.42 -8.57 -17.08
N ALA A 42 -31.59 -9.89 -17.20
CA ALA A 42 -30.76 -10.87 -16.48
C ALA A 42 -29.28 -10.75 -16.88
N CYS A 43 -28.99 -10.60 -18.18
CA CYS A 43 -27.63 -10.37 -18.67
C CYS A 43 -27.02 -9.06 -18.14
N ILE A 44 -27.79 -7.97 -18.09
CA ILE A 44 -27.32 -6.70 -17.52
C ILE A 44 -27.04 -6.85 -16.02
N GLN A 45 -27.93 -7.50 -15.27
CA GLN A 45 -27.73 -7.74 -13.84
C GLN A 45 -26.50 -8.59 -13.56
N ALA A 46 -26.28 -9.66 -14.33
CA ALA A 46 -25.10 -10.50 -14.21
C ALA A 46 -23.80 -9.70 -14.46
N GLN A 47 -23.78 -8.85 -15.50
CA GLN A 47 -22.64 -7.97 -15.79
C GLN A 47 -22.37 -6.98 -14.65
N ASN A 48 -23.42 -6.33 -14.13
CA ASN A 48 -23.28 -5.39 -13.01
C ASN A 48 -22.74 -6.07 -11.76
N LYS A 49 -23.20 -7.30 -11.45
CA LYS A 49 -22.70 -8.07 -10.32
C LYS A 49 -21.22 -8.46 -10.48
N ALA A 50 -20.83 -8.87 -11.69
CA ALA A 50 -19.43 -9.20 -11.98
C ALA A 50 -18.54 -7.96 -11.86
N ALA A 51 -18.96 -6.81 -12.39
CA ALA A 51 -18.24 -5.55 -12.27
C ALA A 51 -18.11 -5.09 -10.81
N ALA A 52 -19.19 -5.17 -10.03
CA ALA A 52 -19.16 -4.82 -8.61
C ALA A 52 -18.19 -5.71 -7.83
N GLY A 53 -18.21 -7.03 -8.06
CA GLY A 53 -17.27 -7.96 -7.43
C GLY A 53 -15.81 -7.70 -7.81
N ALA A 54 -15.54 -7.34 -9.07
CA ALA A 54 -14.20 -6.97 -9.52
C ALA A 54 -13.70 -5.68 -8.85
N LEU A 55 -14.57 -4.67 -8.73
CA LEU A 55 -14.25 -3.42 -8.04
C LEU A 55 -13.97 -3.63 -6.55
N GLU A 56 -14.79 -4.46 -5.88
CA GLU A 56 -14.61 -4.81 -4.47
C GLU A 56 -13.30 -5.56 -4.25
N ALA A 57 -13.00 -6.57 -5.07
CA ALA A 57 -11.74 -7.30 -5.00
C ALA A 57 -10.52 -6.38 -5.23
N GLY A 58 -10.61 -5.45 -6.18
CA GLY A 58 -9.57 -4.46 -6.42
C GLY A 58 -9.33 -3.54 -5.23
N LYS A 59 -10.40 -3.09 -4.57
CA LYS A 59 -10.31 -2.29 -3.33
C LYS A 59 -9.62 -3.07 -2.21
N ILE A 60 -10.04 -4.30 -1.95
CA ILE A 60 -9.45 -5.16 -0.91
C ILE A 60 -7.96 -5.40 -1.19
N LEU A 61 -7.60 -5.67 -2.44
CA LEU A 61 -6.21 -5.89 -2.82
C LEU A 61 -5.35 -4.64 -2.60
N SER A 62 -5.89 -3.45 -2.94
CA SER A 62 -5.20 -2.17 -2.68
C SER A 62 -4.95 -1.97 -1.19
N GLU A 63 -6.00 -2.10 -0.35
CA GLU A 63 -5.90 -1.93 1.10
C GLU A 63 -4.93 -2.94 1.73
N THR A 64 -4.93 -4.18 1.23
CA THR A 64 -3.99 -5.22 1.66
C THR A 64 -2.55 -4.88 1.26
N SER A 65 -2.35 -4.37 0.05
CA SER A 65 -1.03 -3.94 -0.43
C SER A 65 -0.46 -2.81 0.43
N ASP A 66 -1.28 -1.81 0.75
CA ASP A 66 -0.89 -0.69 1.61
C ASP A 66 -0.51 -1.21 3.01
N THR A 67 -1.31 -2.10 3.57
CA THR A 67 -1.01 -2.74 4.87
C THR A 67 0.32 -3.50 4.86
N ILE A 68 0.61 -4.27 3.80
CA ILE A 68 1.89 -5.00 3.67
C ILE A 68 3.06 -4.02 3.58
N MET A 69 2.90 -2.93 2.83
CA MET A 69 3.92 -1.91 2.69
C MET A 69 4.23 -1.23 4.03
N ASP A 70 3.20 -0.87 4.79
CA ASP A 70 3.35 -0.27 6.12
C ASP A 70 4.09 -1.21 7.08
N VAL A 71 3.75 -2.49 7.08
CA VAL A 71 4.46 -3.50 7.87
C VAL A 71 5.92 -3.62 7.45
N TRP A 72 6.21 -3.58 6.15
CA TRP A 72 7.58 -3.65 5.66
C TRP A 72 8.41 -2.42 6.06
N ASN A 73 7.85 -1.22 5.91
CA ASN A 73 8.49 0.03 6.34
C ASN A 73 8.76 0.02 7.84
N SER A 74 7.78 -0.39 8.66
CA SER A 74 7.97 -0.48 10.12
C SER A 74 9.09 -1.44 10.54
N LYS A 75 9.27 -2.53 9.80
CA LYS A 75 10.36 -3.49 10.03
C LYS A 75 11.71 -2.88 9.67
N LEU A 76 11.80 -2.21 8.52
CA LEU A 76 13.02 -1.53 8.11
C LEU A 76 13.44 -0.45 9.11
N GLU A 77 12.49 0.38 9.57
CA GLU A 77 12.75 1.38 10.61
C GLU A 77 13.24 0.73 11.91
N SER A 78 12.63 -0.38 12.33
CA SER A 78 13.07 -1.14 13.49
C SER A 78 14.48 -1.72 13.30
N GLU A 79 14.80 -2.28 12.13
CA GLU A 79 16.12 -2.85 11.83
C GLU A 79 17.20 -1.76 11.80
N GLN A 80 16.93 -0.61 11.20
CA GLN A 80 17.81 0.55 11.21
C GLN A 80 18.07 1.04 12.63
N ARG A 81 17.02 1.21 13.43
CA ARG A 81 17.14 1.60 14.84
C ARG A 81 18.02 0.64 15.62
N MET A 82 17.79 -0.67 15.47
CA MET A 82 18.59 -1.68 16.17
C MET A 82 20.04 -1.69 15.69
N SER A 83 20.28 -1.46 14.40
CA SER A 83 21.63 -1.30 13.85
C SER A 83 22.36 -0.11 14.46
N GLU A 84 21.70 1.05 14.58
CA GLU A 84 22.27 2.23 15.25
C GLU A 84 22.57 1.96 16.73
N LYS A 85 21.62 1.37 17.48
CA LYS A 85 21.82 0.97 18.88
C LYS A 85 23.04 0.05 19.06
N GLN A 86 23.23 -0.91 18.15
CA GLN A 86 24.37 -1.83 18.18
C GLN A 86 25.68 -1.15 17.80
N SER A 87 25.66 -0.23 16.83
CA SER A 87 26.81 0.58 16.44
C SER A 87 27.30 1.42 17.61
N ASP A 88 26.38 2.12 18.27
CA ASP A 88 26.66 2.94 19.45
C ASP A 88 27.27 2.12 20.59
N ALA A 89 26.68 0.96 20.89
CA ALA A 89 27.21 0.04 21.89
C ALA A 89 28.61 -0.50 21.53
N THR A 90 28.87 -0.74 20.24
CA THR A 90 30.18 -1.20 19.74
C THR A 90 31.24 -0.10 19.86
N LEU A 91 30.85 1.16 19.65
CA LEU A 91 31.71 2.33 19.73
C LEU A 91 31.81 2.90 21.16
N GLY A 92 31.01 2.38 22.10
CA GLY A 92 31.08 2.70 23.53
C GLY A 92 30.41 4.02 23.91
N TYR A 93 29.37 4.44 23.20
CA TYR A 93 28.60 5.63 23.53
C TYR A 93 27.09 5.36 23.64
N SER A 94 26.37 6.32 24.21
CA SER A 94 24.92 6.39 24.36
C SER A 94 24.43 7.77 23.88
N ARG A 95 23.12 7.97 23.73
CA ARG A 95 22.56 9.22 23.21
C ARG A 95 21.50 9.81 24.15
N LEU A 96 21.54 11.14 24.34
CA LEU A 96 20.50 11.93 25.01
C LEU A 96 19.82 12.86 24.01
N TYR A 97 18.53 13.14 24.21
CA TYR A 97 17.72 14.00 23.35
C TYR A 97 17.36 15.30 24.06
N ASN A 98 17.46 16.43 23.34
CA ASN A 98 17.02 17.73 23.79
C ASN A 98 15.65 18.08 23.16
N PRO A 99 14.56 18.05 23.92
CA PRO A 99 13.23 18.37 23.41
C PRO A 99 13.02 19.85 23.03
N GLU A 100 13.86 20.77 23.54
CA GLU A 100 13.76 22.20 23.23
C GLU A 100 14.40 22.56 21.89
N THR A 101 15.51 21.88 21.53
CA THR A 101 16.28 22.18 20.32
C THR A 101 16.16 21.12 19.23
N ASP A 102 15.50 19.99 19.51
CA ASP A 102 15.44 18.80 18.63
C ASP A 102 16.83 18.22 18.31
N GLU A 103 17.78 18.36 19.25
CA GLU A 103 19.17 17.91 19.10
C GLU A 103 19.42 16.59 19.86
N VAL A 104 20.37 15.80 19.35
CA VAL A 104 20.81 14.55 19.98
C VAL A 104 22.28 14.68 20.35
N TYR A 105 22.66 14.27 21.56
CA TYR A 105 24.04 14.34 22.05
C TYR A 105 24.59 12.94 22.32
N GLU A 106 25.77 12.63 21.76
CA GLU A 106 26.54 11.44 22.15
C GLU A 106 27.19 11.65 23.53
N ILE A 107 27.11 10.64 24.38
CA ILE A 107 27.66 10.64 25.74
C ILE A 107 28.21 9.26 26.07
N THR A 108 29.02 9.13 27.12
CA THR A 108 29.42 7.80 27.58
C THR A 108 28.31 7.14 28.39
N PRO A 109 28.22 5.80 28.44
CA PRO A 109 27.26 5.10 29.29
C PRO A 109 27.35 5.50 30.76
N GLU A 110 28.56 5.73 31.27
CA GLU A 110 28.78 6.16 32.66
C GLU A 110 28.22 7.57 32.90
N PHE A 111 28.33 8.46 31.91
CA PHE A 111 27.73 9.79 31.98
C PHE A 111 26.20 9.72 31.94
N TYR A 112 25.63 8.81 31.13
CA TYR A 112 24.18 8.60 31.09
C TYR A 112 23.63 8.24 32.46
N ASP A 113 24.23 7.23 33.12
CA ASP A 113 23.84 6.79 34.46
C ASP A 113 23.98 7.91 35.50
N TYR A 114 25.07 8.68 35.41
CA TYR A 114 25.29 9.83 36.28
C TYR A 114 24.21 10.92 36.08
N TYR A 115 23.93 11.26 34.83
CA TYR A 115 22.97 12.28 34.43
C TYR A 115 21.54 11.92 34.86
N GLN A 116 21.14 10.64 34.77
CA GLN A 116 19.81 10.20 35.24
C GLN A 116 19.58 10.45 36.74
N THR A 117 20.66 10.49 37.54
CA THR A 117 20.57 10.71 39.00
C THR A 117 20.85 12.16 39.41
N HIS A 118 21.73 12.86 38.67
CA HIS A 118 22.21 14.21 39.00
C HIS A 118 21.82 15.26 37.95
N GLY A 119 20.83 14.96 37.10
CA GLY A 119 20.44 15.82 35.98
C GLY A 119 20.12 17.26 36.38
N ASN A 120 19.61 17.46 37.61
CA ASN A 120 19.32 18.77 38.19
C ASN A 120 20.56 19.65 38.47
N GLU A 121 21.77 19.09 38.45
CA GLU A 121 23.03 19.83 38.61
C GLU A 121 23.50 20.48 37.30
N PHE A 122 22.95 20.05 36.17
CA PHE A 122 23.28 20.55 34.84
C PHE A 122 22.35 21.68 34.40
N GLN A 123 22.85 22.57 33.54
CA GLN A 123 22.01 23.62 32.94
C GLN A 123 20.97 23.02 31.99
N MET A 124 21.35 21.96 31.28
CA MET A 124 20.46 21.14 30.48
C MET A 124 19.92 20.01 31.35
N ASN A 125 19.03 20.30 32.30
CA ASN A 125 18.45 19.30 33.23
C ASN A 125 17.18 18.61 32.70
N TYR A 126 16.89 18.79 31.41
CA TYR A 126 15.67 18.35 30.73
C TYR A 126 15.99 17.45 29.53
N LEU A 127 17.21 16.92 29.44
CA LEU A 127 17.54 15.95 28.41
C LEU A 127 16.84 14.64 28.71
N GLU A 128 16.31 14.02 27.68
CA GLU A 128 15.54 12.79 27.77
C GLU A 128 16.28 11.63 27.12
N GLU A 129 15.86 10.40 27.43
CA GLU A 129 16.28 9.23 26.67
C GLU A 129 15.87 9.40 25.21
N LEU A 130 16.77 9.03 24.28
CA LEU A 130 16.53 9.21 22.85
C LEU A 130 15.24 8.48 22.40
N PRO A 131 14.22 9.20 21.91
CA PRO A 131 13.01 8.59 21.41
C PRO A 131 13.28 7.65 20.22
N ASP A 132 12.45 6.61 20.11
CA ASP A 132 12.64 5.54 19.14
C ASP A 132 12.58 6.02 17.67
N ASP A 133 11.89 7.12 17.38
CA ASP A 133 11.79 7.76 16.06
C ASP A 133 12.97 8.70 15.73
N LYS A 134 13.82 9.01 16.72
CA LYS A 134 14.94 9.96 16.59
C LYS A 134 16.30 9.30 16.41
N TRP A 135 16.36 7.97 16.30
CA TRP A 135 17.61 7.21 16.08
C TRP A 135 18.32 7.52 14.75
N SER A 136 17.62 8.15 13.80
CA SER A 136 18.19 8.61 12.53
C SER A 136 18.96 9.94 12.64
N TYR A 137 18.85 10.65 13.78
CA TYR A 137 19.49 11.95 13.95
C TYR A 137 20.99 11.78 14.23
N ALA A 138 21.81 12.60 13.56
CA ALA A 138 23.24 12.62 13.80
C ALA A 138 23.54 13.22 15.19
N PRO A 139 24.28 12.50 16.06
CA PRO A 139 24.57 13.02 17.38
C PRO A 139 25.66 14.11 17.35
N LEU A 140 25.51 15.10 18.22
CA LEU A 140 26.50 16.12 18.54
C LEU A 140 27.35 15.68 19.72
N ASN A 141 28.61 16.12 19.79
CA ASN A 141 29.51 15.74 20.88
C ASN A 141 29.06 16.27 22.25
N GLY A 142 28.46 15.45 23.10
CA GLY A 142 27.85 15.87 24.36
C GLY A 142 28.82 16.55 25.34
N ALA A 143 30.09 16.16 25.35
CA ALA A 143 31.11 16.76 26.21
C ALA A 143 31.38 18.25 25.90
N GLY A 144 31.04 18.71 24.69
CA GLY A 144 31.16 20.13 24.31
C GLY A 144 29.97 21.00 24.72
N TYR A 145 28.78 20.40 24.88
CA TYR A 145 27.50 21.11 24.99
C TYR A 145 26.83 20.96 26.35
N ILE A 146 26.92 19.79 26.98
CA ILE A 146 26.28 19.51 28.27
C ILE A 146 27.17 20.07 29.39
N ARG A 147 26.70 21.09 30.11
CA ARG A 147 27.43 21.83 31.16
C ARG A 147 26.63 22.02 32.43
#